data_AF-A0A0R2K3X3-F1
#
_entry.id   AF-A0A0R2K3X3-F1
#
_cell.length_a   1.000
_cell.length_b   1.000
_cell.length_c   1.000
_cell.angle_alpha   90.00
_cell.angle_beta   90.00
_cell.angle_gamma   90.00
#
_symmetry.space_group_name_H-M   'P 1'
#
loop_
_entity.id
_entity.type
_entity.pdbx_description
1 polymer ?
#
loop_
_entity_poly.entity_id
_entity_poly.type
_entity_poly.pdbx_seq_one_letter_code
_entity_poly.pdbx_strand_id
1 'polypeptide(L)'
;MTQLSELKIGTGNKDDNPGPSPMMSSTLSTGPKDAINQQNNMGWTGKKALEFKGSVAKNGHAYSHNNLINDPNIKVNRNTNLQYKIFPSNGQHDYDNNYDYEFTPMYASINLEFSDGTYLSQLKPLSTDNFAVTPQEQGSSRSLYYNQWNQITTNIGSVAAGKTIKRVMISFDDQNAKAGKTFDDFIDDVKLSNGSTGTTSAANKTDYVNTLRGTNATGDFSRGLNIPATTVPNGFNFWTPATNYNSNLVYEYQNNGDRKFQYMTVSHEPSIWVGDRGTWQFMVNTSIDSSKVSSGSDIDHTKYASDFSHENETAKPQLYSIAFPDKSNAAGAKMSLTPSMHGAITRFQFDNNAKNKNVVFDSSRADGNLEFDATNNSFSAITKDGNNGMHQMYVYGTFDKPYQVSKVENSKQGIVSFKDNDVSMKVATSFVSAKQAQKNYELELANQNFNSLQQQTTSEWEKIMNKVQVKGATHNQLVTLYSNMYRLYMYPNFYGETPAQTGSIVIHTAALWKNLLLKAVKCTLTMVSGIPTEQHGRPIPSSHLIKKQII
;
A
#
# COMPACT_ATOMS: atom_id res chain seq x y z
N MET A 1 19.82 31.11 -24.73
CA MET A 1 18.72 32.00 -25.16
C MET A 1 17.65 31.91 -24.10
N THR A 2 17.55 32.92 -23.23
CA THR A 2 16.52 33.00 -22.19
C THR A 2 15.23 33.48 -22.85
N GLN A 3 14.19 32.66 -22.90
CA GLN A 3 12.92 33.04 -23.50
C GLN A 3 11.98 33.57 -22.42
N LEU A 4 11.60 34.85 -22.55
CA LEU A 4 10.58 35.51 -21.75
C LEU A 4 9.20 35.11 -22.29
N SER A 5 8.61 34.01 -21.82
CA SER A 5 7.23 33.66 -22.17
C SER A 5 6.17 34.30 -21.26
N GLU A 6 6.58 35.05 -20.23
CA GLU A 6 5.67 35.62 -19.22
C GLU A 6 6.01 37.07 -18.84
N LEU A 7 6.31 37.92 -19.82
CA LEU A 7 6.44 39.36 -19.54
C LEU A 7 5.06 39.98 -19.31
N LYS A 8 4.61 40.07 -18.05
CA LYS A 8 3.54 40.98 -17.64
C LYS A 8 4.16 42.37 -17.40
N ILE A 9 3.92 43.31 -18.29
CA ILE A 9 4.28 44.72 -18.09
C ILE A 9 3.25 45.31 -17.12
N GLY A 10 3.68 45.66 -15.90
CA GLY A 10 2.81 46.28 -14.89
C GLY A 10 2.37 47.68 -15.31
N THR A 11 1.08 47.99 -15.13
CA THR A 11 0.47 49.29 -15.46
C THR A 11 0.71 50.36 -14.39
N GLY A 12 1.45 50.03 -13.31
CA GLY A 12 1.70 50.95 -12.19
C GLY A 12 0.56 51.05 -11.17
N ASN A 13 -0.56 50.35 -11.38
CA ASN A 13 -1.64 50.27 -10.40
C ASN A 13 -1.48 49.02 -9.53
N LYS A 14 -1.64 49.20 -8.21
CA LYS A 14 -1.66 48.10 -7.25
C LYS A 14 -2.99 47.36 -7.40
N ASP A 15 -2.93 46.10 -7.86
CA ASP A 15 -4.10 45.25 -8.01
C ASP A 15 -4.38 44.57 -6.66
N ASP A 16 -5.21 45.22 -5.83
CA ASP A 16 -5.56 44.74 -4.48
C ASP A 16 -6.56 43.56 -4.52
N ASN A 17 -6.97 43.11 -5.71
CA ASN A 17 -7.82 41.92 -5.87
C ASN A 17 -7.70 41.34 -7.30
N PRO A 18 -6.68 40.51 -7.61
CA PRO A 18 -6.55 39.94 -8.94
C PRO A 18 -7.69 38.93 -9.13
N GLY A 19 -8.71 39.33 -9.90
CA GLY A 19 -9.75 38.41 -10.35
C GLY A 19 -9.14 37.21 -11.09
N PRO A 20 -9.91 36.13 -11.31
CA PRO A 20 -9.41 34.95 -12.01
C PRO A 20 -8.81 35.33 -13.37
N SER A 21 -7.59 34.86 -13.63
CA SER A 21 -6.92 35.06 -14.92
C SER A 21 -7.75 34.38 -16.02
N PRO A 22 -8.11 35.07 -17.11
CA PRO A 22 -8.79 34.45 -18.26
C PRO A 22 -7.85 33.51 -19.05
N MET A 23 -6.55 33.53 -18.75
CA MET A 23 -5.55 32.63 -19.34
C MET A 23 -5.13 31.57 -18.33
N MET A 24 -5.00 30.33 -18.80
CA MET A 24 -4.47 29.22 -18.01
C MET A 24 -3.00 29.50 -17.65
N SER A 25 -2.67 29.43 -16.36
CA SER A 25 -1.30 29.56 -15.86
C SER A 25 -0.82 28.25 -15.27
N SER A 26 0.49 27.96 -15.34
CA SER A 26 1.08 26.78 -14.70
C SER A 26 2.30 27.16 -13.87
N THR A 27 2.35 26.74 -12.62
CA THR A 27 3.45 27.08 -11.69
C THR A 27 3.78 25.90 -10.79
N LEU A 28 5.04 25.78 -10.37
CA LEU A 28 5.41 24.81 -9.35
C LEU A 28 4.90 25.29 -7.98
N SER A 29 4.01 24.53 -7.34
CA SER A 29 3.44 24.86 -6.03
C SER A 29 3.72 23.76 -5.01
N THR A 30 3.26 23.94 -3.77
CA THR A 30 3.34 22.92 -2.72
C THR A 30 2.31 21.80 -2.91
N GLY A 31 1.49 21.81 -3.97
CA GLY A 31 0.44 20.82 -4.18
C GLY A 31 -0.91 21.21 -3.54
N PRO A 32 -1.95 20.36 -3.69
CA PRO A 32 -3.32 20.66 -3.31
C PRO A 32 -3.51 20.90 -1.81
N LYS A 33 -4.37 21.85 -1.48
CA LYS A 33 -4.71 22.24 -0.09
C LYS A 33 -5.94 21.53 0.46
N ASP A 34 -6.67 20.87 -0.41
CA ASP A 34 -8.02 20.36 -0.27
C ASP A 34 -8.07 18.85 -0.49
N ALA A 35 -6.95 18.17 -0.27
CA ALA A 35 -6.85 16.74 -0.50
C ALA A 35 -7.48 15.96 0.67
N ILE A 36 -8.43 15.08 0.36
CA ILE A 36 -9.25 14.43 1.40
C ILE A 36 -8.66 13.12 1.93
N ASN A 37 -7.92 12.41 1.11
CA ASN A 37 -7.44 11.05 1.41
C ASN A 37 -5.91 10.98 1.57
N GLN A 38 -5.30 12.13 1.86
CA GLN A 38 -3.85 12.33 1.88
C GLN A 38 -3.50 13.67 2.54
N GLN A 39 -2.23 13.91 2.82
CA GLN A 39 -1.72 15.15 3.39
C GLN A 39 -1.82 16.32 2.42
N ASN A 40 -2.33 17.45 2.93
CA ASN A 40 -2.39 18.73 2.24
C ASN A 40 -1.01 19.34 2.03
N ASN A 41 -0.88 20.19 1.00
CA ASN A 41 0.35 20.86 0.61
C ASN A 41 1.49 19.87 0.32
N MET A 42 1.17 18.78 -0.38
CA MET A 42 2.14 17.81 -0.89
C MET A 42 1.85 17.43 -2.34
N GLY A 43 2.90 17.08 -3.09
CA GLY A 43 2.74 16.43 -4.40
C GLY A 43 2.17 15.01 -4.28
N TRP A 44 2.13 14.28 -5.40
CA TRP A 44 2.00 12.82 -5.35
C TRP A 44 3.33 12.19 -4.95
N THR A 45 4.46 12.71 -5.43
CA THR A 45 5.79 12.40 -4.88
C THR A 45 6.48 13.67 -4.37
N GLY A 46 6.98 13.62 -3.14
CA GLY A 46 7.68 14.74 -2.53
C GLY A 46 6.78 15.93 -2.16
N LYS A 47 7.40 17.11 -2.08
CA LYS A 47 6.80 18.32 -1.46
C LYS A 47 6.29 19.35 -2.47
N LYS A 48 6.29 19.03 -3.76
CA LYS A 48 5.92 19.95 -4.84
C LYS A 48 5.10 19.23 -5.90
N ALA A 49 4.24 19.97 -6.59
CA ALA A 49 3.54 19.52 -7.79
C ALA A 49 3.40 20.69 -8.76
N LEU A 50 3.14 20.39 -10.03
CA LEU A 50 2.81 21.40 -11.02
C LEU A 50 1.34 21.77 -10.86
N GLU A 51 1.06 22.97 -10.37
CA GLU A 51 -0.28 23.56 -10.36
C GLU A 51 -0.60 24.17 -11.72
N PHE A 52 -1.81 23.97 -12.22
CA PHE A 52 -2.33 24.69 -13.38
C PHE A 52 -3.76 25.16 -13.13
N LYS A 53 -4.00 26.45 -13.37
CA LYS A 53 -5.26 27.10 -13.04
C LYS A 53 -5.74 28.04 -14.12
N GLY A 54 -7.06 28.18 -14.23
CA GLY A 54 -7.70 29.00 -15.24
C GLY A 54 -9.19 29.18 -14.99
N SER A 55 -9.82 29.93 -15.89
CA SER A 55 -11.26 30.18 -15.88
C SER A 55 -11.85 30.10 -17.28
N VAL A 56 -13.10 29.67 -17.37
CA VAL A 56 -13.88 29.60 -18.61
C VAL A 56 -14.54 30.96 -18.83
N ALA A 57 -14.08 31.70 -19.84
CA ALA A 57 -14.56 33.06 -20.10
C ALA A 57 -15.95 33.13 -20.76
N LYS A 58 -16.31 32.13 -21.58
CA LYS A 58 -17.56 32.09 -22.35
C LYS A 58 -18.13 30.67 -22.42
N ASN A 59 -19.44 30.57 -22.61
CA ASN A 59 -20.09 29.28 -22.88
C ASN A 59 -19.63 28.71 -24.23
N GLY A 60 -19.56 27.38 -24.34
CA GLY A 60 -19.19 26.66 -25.56
C GLY A 60 -17.77 26.10 -25.49
N HIS A 61 -17.10 25.95 -26.63
CA HIS A 61 -15.76 25.35 -26.66
C HIS A 61 -14.73 26.25 -25.98
N ALA A 62 -14.11 25.74 -24.92
CA ALA A 62 -13.01 26.37 -24.22
C ALA A 62 -11.80 25.43 -24.20
N TYR A 63 -10.63 25.94 -24.59
CA TYR A 63 -9.40 25.17 -24.61
C TYR A 63 -8.19 26.04 -24.27
N SER A 64 -7.17 25.42 -23.68
CA SER A 64 -5.88 26.06 -23.42
C SER A 64 -4.80 24.99 -23.25
N HIS A 65 -3.54 25.34 -23.48
CA HIS A 65 -2.42 24.46 -23.20
C HIS A 65 -1.21 25.25 -22.71
N ASN A 66 -0.47 24.66 -21.78
CA ASN A 66 0.81 25.18 -21.31
C ASN A 66 1.92 24.17 -21.62
N ASN A 67 3.03 24.68 -22.14
CA ASN A 67 4.18 23.86 -22.52
C ASN A 67 4.99 23.52 -21.27
N LEU A 68 5.18 22.23 -21.01
CA LEU A 68 5.96 21.75 -19.88
C LEU A 68 7.41 21.47 -20.29
N ILE A 69 7.57 20.82 -21.44
CA ILE A 69 8.89 20.45 -21.98
C ILE A 69 8.89 20.73 -23.48
N ASN A 70 9.88 21.49 -23.95
CA ASN A 70 10.11 21.79 -25.36
C ASN A 70 11.27 20.95 -25.90
N ASP A 71 11.06 20.37 -27.08
CA ASP A 71 12.05 19.58 -27.85
C ASP A 71 12.74 18.43 -27.08
N PRO A 72 12.00 17.55 -26.37
CA PRO A 72 12.63 16.43 -25.68
C PRO A 72 13.20 15.37 -26.65
N ASN A 73 12.75 15.37 -27.92
CA ASN A 73 13.24 14.49 -28.99
C ASN A 73 13.18 13.00 -28.65
N ILE A 74 12.07 12.57 -28.03
CA ILE A 74 11.88 11.18 -27.56
C ILE A 74 11.17 10.36 -28.65
N LYS A 75 11.79 9.28 -29.10
CA LYS A 75 11.17 8.33 -30.04
C LYS A 75 10.11 7.48 -29.35
N VAL A 76 8.97 7.31 -30.01
CA VAL A 76 7.88 6.43 -29.56
C VAL A 76 8.06 5.06 -30.19
N ASN A 77 8.23 4.04 -29.35
CA ASN A 77 8.23 2.64 -29.71
C ASN A 77 6.85 2.03 -29.48
N ARG A 78 6.61 0.82 -30.00
CA ARG A 78 5.33 0.07 -29.82
C ARG A 78 4.93 -0.14 -28.36
N ASN A 79 5.92 -0.13 -27.46
CA ASN A 79 5.74 -0.36 -26.02
C ASN A 79 6.03 0.91 -25.20
N THR A 80 5.96 2.10 -25.80
CA THR A 80 6.12 3.34 -25.04
C THR A 80 4.83 3.66 -24.30
N ASN A 81 4.93 3.86 -22.99
CA ASN A 81 3.83 4.20 -22.11
C ASN A 81 3.97 5.62 -21.60
N LEU A 82 2.84 6.30 -21.47
CA LEU A 82 2.69 7.55 -20.73
C LEU A 82 1.95 7.25 -19.43
N GLN A 83 2.51 7.71 -18.32
CA GLN A 83 1.87 7.70 -17.01
C GLN A 83 2.00 9.09 -16.38
N TYR A 84 0.97 9.54 -15.67
CA TYR A 84 1.03 10.76 -14.88
C TYR A 84 -0.01 10.74 -13.75
N LYS A 85 0.16 11.63 -12.78
CA LYS A 85 -0.80 11.90 -11.72
C LYS A 85 -1.53 13.19 -12.01
N ILE A 86 -2.85 13.19 -11.82
CA ILE A 86 -3.70 14.39 -11.95
C ILE A 86 -4.61 14.53 -10.73
N PHE A 87 -4.70 15.74 -10.20
CA PHE A 87 -5.57 16.12 -9.10
C PHE A 87 -6.55 17.19 -9.61
N PRO A 88 -7.79 16.82 -9.96
CA PRO A 88 -8.80 17.77 -10.36
C PRO A 88 -9.38 18.51 -9.14
N SER A 89 -9.32 19.84 -9.16
CA SER A 89 -9.87 20.74 -8.13
C SER A 89 -10.21 22.12 -8.71
N ASN A 90 -11.02 22.90 -7.99
CA ASN A 90 -11.30 24.30 -8.25
C ASN A 90 -10.67 25.24 -7.21
N GLY A 91 -9.77 24.71 -6.36
CA GLY A 91 -9.10 25.43 -5.29
C GLY A 91 -9.97 25.67 -4.05
N GLN A 92 -11.18 25.12 -4.00
CA GLN A 92 -12.10 25.22 -2.87
C GLN A 92 -12.50 23.86 -2.32
N HIS A 93 -12.43 23.73 -0.99
CA HIS A 93 -12.90 22.58 -0.24
C HIS A 93 -14.28 22.86 0.38
N ASP A 94 -15.28 23.15 -0.46
CA ASP A 94 -16.67 23.31 -0.02
C ASP A 94 -17.62 22.47 -0.89
N TYR A 95 -17.78 21.20 -0.49
CA TYR A 95 -18.67 20.25 -1.15
C TYR A 95 -20.15 20.63 -1.01
N ASP A 96 -20.50 21.37 0.04
CA ASP A 96 -21.90 21.66 0.38
C ASP A 96 -22.41 22.90 -0.34
N ASN A 97 -21.55 23.89 -0.64
CA ASN A 97 -21.97 25.15 -1.24
C ASN A 97 -21.37 25.49 -2.61
N ASN A 98 -20.33 24.77 -3.09
CA ASN A 98 -19.68 25.12 -4.37
C ASN A 98 -19.25 23.91 -5.22
N TYR A 99 -20.09 22.89 -5.28
CA TYR A 99 -19.85 21.73 -6.14
C TYR A 99 -19.96 22.08 -7.63
N ASP A 100 -18.94 21.74 -8.41
CA ASP A 100 -18.98 21.92 -9.86
C ASP A 100 -19.64 20.73 -10.57
N TYR A 101 -20.95 20.84 -10.81
CA TYR A 101 -21.73 19.84 -11.56
C TYR A 101 -21.33 19.70 -13.03
N GLU A 102 -20.53 20.61 -13.58
CA GLU A 102 -20.00 20.51 -14.94
C GLU A 102 -18.70 19.71 -14.99
N PHE A 103 -18.09 19.40 -13.83
CA PHE A 103 -16.82 18.69 -13.72
C PHE A 103 -15.68 19.39 -14.47
N THR A 104 -15.69 20.72 -14.53
CA THR A 104 -14.72 21.53 -15.30
C THR A 104 -13.27 21.12 -15.04
N PRO A 105 -12.84 20.90 -13.77
CA PRO A 105 -11.47 20.45 -13.46
C PRO A 105 -11.06 19.09 -14.06
N MET A 106 -12.01 18.28 -14.54
CA MET A 106 -11.70 16.96 -15.11
C MET A 106 -11.38 17.02 -16.62
N TYR A 107 -11.60 18.15 -17.28
CA TYR A 107 -11.36 18.33 -18.71
C TYR A 107 -9.90 18.68 -19.01
N ALA A 108 -8.97 17.95 -18.39
CA ALA A 108 -7.53 18.19 -18.50
C ALA A 108 -6.75 16.89 -18.76
N SER A 109 -5.63 16.99 -19.48
CA SER A 109 -4.75 15.84 -19.76
C SER A 109 -3.34 16.25 -20.15
N ILE A 110 -2.36 15.34 -19.97
CA ILE A 110 -1.07 15.46 -20.66
C ILE A 110 -1.26 15.19 -22.15
N ASN A 111 -0.86 16.15 -22.97
CA ASN A 111 -0.86 16.04 -24.42
C ASN A 111 0.57 16.10 -24.95
N LEU A 112 0.81 15.42 -26.07
CA LEU A 112 2.11 15.34 -26.72
C LEU A 112 1.99 15.86 -28.14
N GLU A 113 2.90 16.72 -28.55
CA GLU A 113 3.08 17.09 -29.96
C GLU A 113 4.16 16.23 -30.58
N PHE A 114 3.92 15.72 -31.78
CA PHE A 114 4.86 14.93 -32.54
C PHE A 114 5.56 15.75 -33.62
N SER A 115 6.70 15.26 -34.10
CA SER A 115 7.52 15.90 -35.14
C SER A 115 6.82 16.09 -36.49
N ASP A 116 5.71 15.41 -36.73
CA ASP A 116 4.87 15.55 -37.91
C ASP A 116 3.71 16.55 -37.73
N GLY A 117 3.65 17.26 -36.60
CA GLY A 117 2.61 18.24 -36.27
C GLY A 117 1.32 17.65 -35.72
N THR A 118 1.23 16.31 -35.56
CA THR A 118 0.07 15.67 -34.93
C THR A 118 0.16 15.70 -33.40
N TYR A 119 -1.00 15.55 -32.74
CA TYR A 119 -1.10 15.53 -31.27
C TYR A 119 -1.61 14.20 -30.75
N LEU A 120 -1.16 13.79 -29.55
CA LEU A 120 -1.64 12.57 -28.90
C LEU A 120 -3.16 12.56 -28.74
N SER A 121 -3.75 13.71 -28.40
CA SER A 121 -5.20 13.84 -28.26
C SER A 121 -5.99 13.52 -29.53
N GLN A 122 -5.41 13.78 -30.72
CA GLN A 122 -6.02 13.44 -32.01
C GLN A 122 -5.98 11.92 -32.29
N LEU A 123 -5.00 11.23 -31.73
CA LEU A 123 -4.81 9.78 -31.88
C LEU A 123 -5.66 8.97 -30.90
N LYS A 124 -6.26 9.62 -29.89
CA LYS A 124 -7.19 9.02 -28.91
C LYS A 124 -6.70 7.69 -28.32
N PRO A 125 -5.47 7.63 -27.75
CA PRO A 125 -5.01 6.41 -27.10
C PRO A 125 -5.91 6.07 -25.91
N LEU A 126 -6.15 4.78 -25.66
CA LEU A 126 -6.95 4.35 -24.53
C LEU A 126 -6.13 4.26 -23.25
N SER A 127 -6.71 4.69 -22.14
CA SER A 127 -6.19 4.44 -20.80
C SER A 127 -6.32 2.96 -20.43
N THR A 128 -5.65 2.55 -19.36
CA THR A 128 -5.82 1.20 -18.79
C THR A 128 -7.24 0.92 -18.29
N ASP A 129 -8.04 1.97 -18.09
CA ASP A 129 -9.46 1.90 -17.69
C ASP A 129 -10.42 2.13 -18.87
N ASN A 130 -9.89 2.09 -20.11
CA ASN A 130 -10.66 2.02 -21.36
C ASN A 130 -11.46 3.29 -21.73
N PHE A 131 -10.92 4.47 -21.43
CA PHE A 131 -11.38 5.76 -21.97
C PHE A 131 -10.24 6.45 -22.71
N ALA A 132 -10.52 7.33 -23.69
CA ALA A 132 -9.45 8.00 -24.42
C ALA A 132 -8.72 9.02 -23.53
N VAL A 133 -7.38 9.04 -23.60
CA VAL A 133 -6.55 10.02 -22.89
C VAL A 133 -6.53 11.33 -23.68
N THR A 134 -7.65 12.04 -23.60
CA THR A 134 -7.85 13.40 -24.10
C THR A 134 -8.49 14.24 -22.99
N PRO A 135 -8.41 15.59 -23.02
CA PRO A 135 -9.07 16.40 -22.00
C PRO A 135 -10.60 16.19 -22.03
N GLN A 136 -11.21 16.22 -23.22
CA GLN A 136 -12.65 16.01 -23.40
C GLN A 136 -13.14 14.67 -22.83
N GLU A 137 -12.47 13.56 -23.15
CA GLU A 137 -12.90 12.23 -22.68
C GLU A 137 -12.61 12.01 -21.19
N GLN A 138 -11.59 12.64 -20.62
CA GLN A 138 -11.36 12.57 -19.18
C GLN A 138 -12.53 13.20 -18.39
N GLY A 139 -12.97 14.40 -18.78
CA GLY A 139 -14.16 15.02 -18.20
C GLY A 139 -15.44 14.22 -18.46
N SER A 140 -15.65 13.79 -19.70
CA SER A 140 -16.89 13.08 -20.10
C SER A 140 -17.01 11.68 -19.48
N SER A 141 -15.89 10.99 -19.26
CA SER A 141 -15.88 9.63 -18.68
C SER A 141 -16.25 9.59 -17.20
N ARG A 142 -16.13 10.73 -16.49
CA ARG A 142 -16.31 10.84 -15.03
C ARG A 142 -15.49 9.79 -14.25
N SER A 143 -14.36 9.39 -14.81
CA SER A 143 -13.50 8.35 -14.22
C SER A 143 -12.50 8.91 -13.19
N LEU A 144 -12.29 10.23 -13.19
CA LEU A 144 -11.43 10.90 -12.22
C LEU A 144 -12.18 11.19 -10.91
N TYR A 145 -11.50 10.99 -9.79
CA TYR A 145 -11.98 11.39 -8.49
C TYR A 145 -11.59 12.84 -8.19
N TYR A 146 -12.58 13.66 -7.87
CA TYR A 146 -12.40 15.05 -7.43
C TYR A 146 -11.61 15.12 -6.11
N ASN A 147 -10.77 16.15 -5.96
CA ASN A 147 -9.96 16.44 -4.77
C ASN A 147 -9.07 15.28 -4.29
N GLN A 148 -8.64 14.44 -5.23
CA GLN A 148 -7.82 13.27 -4.97
C GLN A 148 -6.83 13.07 -6.13
N TRP A 149 -5.64 12.51 -5.85
CA TRP A 149 -4.72 12.14 -6.92
C TRP A 149 -5.25 10.92 -7.68
N ASN A 150 -5.29 11.06 -9.00
CA ASN A 150 -5.67 10.02 -9.96
C ASN A 150 -4.45 9.64 -10.80
N GLN A 151 -4.32 8.36 -11.14
CA GLN A 151 -3.26 7.91 -12.04
C GLN A 151 -3.85 7.64 -13.42
N ILE A 152 -3.30 8.28 -14.44
CA ILE A 152 -3.55 7.92 -15.83
C ILE A 152 -2.38 7.10 -16.34
N THR A 153 -2.67 6.01 -17.05
CA THR A 153 -1.65 5.19 -17.72
C THR A 153 -2.19 4.78 -19.09
N THR A 154 -1.37 4.93 -20.12
CA THR A 154 -1.75 4.57 -21.50
C THR A 154 -0.53 4.11 -22.30
N ASN A 155 -0.74 3.14 -23.20
CA ASN A 155 0.24 2.74 -24.20
C ASN A 155 0.15 3.65 -25.42
N ILE A 156 0.90 4.76 -25.42
CA ILE A 156 0.94 5.67 -26.57
C ILE A 156 1.57 5.01 -27.79
N GLY A 157 2.44 4.01 -27.60
CA GLY A 157 3.03 3.21 -28.67
C GLY A 157 2.01 2.48 -29.55
N SER A 158 0.82 2.18 -29.03
CA SER A 158 -0.25 1.54 -29.79
C SER A 158 -0.82 2.40 -30.92
N VAL A 159 -0.71 3.73 -30.82
CA VAL A 159 -1.25 4.69 -31.80
C VAL A 159 -0.19 5.60 -32.43
N ALA A 160 0.99 5.72 -31.79
CA ALA A 160 2.01 6.69 -32.16
C ALA A 160 3.40 6.08 -32.42
N ALA A 161 3.52 4.75 -32.54
CA ALA A 161 4.81 4.11 -32.85
C ALA A 161 5.48 4.70 -34.10
N GLY A 162 6.78 4.97 -34.01
CA GLY A 162 7.57 5.59 -35.07
C GLY A 162 7.56 7.12 -35.08
N LYS A 163 6.64 7.76 -34.33
CA LYS A 163 6.64 9.22 -34.15
C LYS A 163 7.71 9.65 -33.15
N THR A 164 8.08 10.93 -33.19
CA THR A 164 9.01 11.55 -32.23
C THR A 164 8.29 12.65 -31.45
N ILE A 165 8.33 12.59 -30.12
CA ILE A 165 7.75 13.61 -29.23
C ILE A 165 8.62 14.87 -29.30
N LYS A 166 7.99 15.99 -29.65
CA LYS A 166 8.59 17.32 -29.77
C LYS A 166 8.12 18.29 -28.68
N ARG A 167 6.99 18.01 -28.03
CA ARG A 167 6.52 18.82 -26.91
C ARG A 167 5.70 17.99 -25.94
N VAL A 168 5.86 18.27 -24.66
CA VAL A 168 4.97 17.77 -23.58
C VAL A 168 4.20 18.97 -23.04
N MET A 169 2.88 18.84 -22.97
CA MET A 169 1.99 19.92 -22.57
C MET A 169 0.97 19.41 -21.56
N ILE A 170 0.50 20.31 -20.69
CA ILE A 170 -0.79 20.15 -20.01
C ILE A 170 -1.83 20.87 -20.85
N SER A 171 -2.96 20.22 -21.13
CA SER A 171 -4.02 20.76 -21.98
C SER A 171 -5.36 20.65 -21.28
N PHE A 172 -6.14 21.73 -21.36
CA PHE A 172 -7.55 21.82 -21.02
C PHE A 172 -8.36 21.90 -22.31
N ASP A 173 -9.45 21.13 -22.44
CA ASP A 173 -10.39 21.21 -23.56
C ASP A 173 -11.77 20.68 -23.14
N ASP A 174 -12.76 21.58 -23.15
CA ASP A 174 -14.17 21.27 -22.93
C ASP A 174 -15.02 21.89 -24.06
N GLN A 175 -15.62 21.04 -24.88
CA GLN A 175 -16.48 21.42 -26.00
C GLN A 175 -17.78 22.12 -25.57
N ASN A 176 -18.22 21.93 -24.32
CA ASN A 176 -19.50 22.41 -23.79
C ASN A 176 -19.34 23.23 -22.51
N ALA A 177 -18.19 23.90 -22.35
CA ALA A 177 -17.83 24.63 -21.15
C ALA A 177 -18.86 25.71 -20.76
N LYS A 178 -18.99 25.94 -19.45
CA LYS A 178 -19.85 26.99 -18.88
C LYS A 178 -19.01 28.18 -18.42
N ALA A 179 -19.42 29.38 -18.83
CA ALA A 179 -18.78 30.63 -18.42
C ALA A 179 -18.77 30.78 -16.89
N GLY A 180 -17.68 31.33 -16.35
CA GLY A 180 -17.51 31.59 -14.92
C GLY A 180 -16.98 30.39 -14.12
N LYS A 181 -16.83 29.21 -14.74
CA LYS A 181 -16.20 28.06 -14.09
C LYS A 181 -14.69 28.23 -14.00
N THR A 182 -14.09 27.66 -12.96
CA THR A 182 -12.66 27.73 -12.68
C THR A 182 -12.11 26.34 -12.40
N PHE A 183 -10.80 26.18 -12.61
CA PHE A 183 -10.04 25.01 -12.22
C PHE A 183 -8.71 25.45 -11.62
N ASP A 184 -8.22 24.68 -10.64
CA ASP A 184 -6.95 24.84 -9.93
C ASP A 184 -6.41 23.43 -9.66
N ASP A 185 -5.95 22.82 -10.74
CA ASP A 185 -5.60 21.41 -10.80
C ASP A 185 -4.10 21.21 -10.58
N PHE A 186 -3.72 19.97 -10.33
CA PHE A 186 -2.31 19.60 -10.17
C PHE A 186 -1.93 18.41 -11.05
N ILE A 187 -0.72 18.46 -11.60
CA ILE A 187 -0.05 17.34 -12.24
C ILE A 187 1.20 16.99 -11.46
N ASP A 188 1.49 15.70 -11.38
CA ASP A 188 2.76 15.20 -10.88
C ASP A 188 3.20 13.91 -11.60
N ASP A 189 4.45 13.49 -11.40
CA ASP A 189 4.95 12.19 -11.84
C ASP A 189 4.73 11.86 -13.34
N VAL A 190 4.93 12.84 -14.24
CA VAL A 190 4.85 12.60 -15.69
C VAL A 190 6.02 11.71 -16.13
N LYS A 191 5.72 10.45 -16.47
CA LYS A 191 6.69 9.41 -16.81
C LYS A 191 6.43 8.87 -18.22
N LEU A 192 7.48 8.83 -19.02
CA LEU A 192 7.53 8.08 -20.28
C LEU A 192 8.47 6.89 -20.09
N SER A 193 7.98 5.68 -20.34
CA SER A 193 8.76 4.46 -20.17
C SER A 193 8.59 3.52 -21.36
N ASN A 194 9.63 2.73 -21.65
CA ASN A 194 9.55 1.65 -22.63
C ASN A 194 9.31 0.34 -21.88
N GLY A 195 8.22 -0.36 -22.17
CA GLY A 195 7.87 -1.63 -21.54
C GLY A 195 6.44 -2.07 -21.83
N SER A 196 6.11 -3.34 -21.58
CA SER A 196 4.72 -3.80 -21.67
C SER A 196 3.86 -3.07 -20.63
N THR A 197 2.75 -2.45 -21.05
CA THR A 197 1.75 -1.78 -20.20
C THR A 197 0.86 -2.77 -19.42
N GLY A 198 1.41 -3.92 -19.02
CA GLY A 198 0.65 -4.95 -18.30
C GLY A 198 -0.08 -5.95 -19.19
N THR A 199 0.44 -6.25 -20.38
CA THR A 199 -0.05 -7.34 -21.26
C THR A 199 0.81 -8.59 -21.25
N THR A 200 1.80 -8.68 -20.35
CA THR A 200 2.34 -10.00 -20.01
C THR A 200 1.27 -10.69 -19.16
N SER A 201 0.66 -11.76 -19.67
CA SER A 201 -0.15 -12.64 -18.85
C SER A 201 0.65 -12.96 -17.59
N ALA A 202 0.07 -12.71 -16.42
CA ALA A 202 0.71 -13.11 -15.19
C ALA A 202 0.95 -14.62 -15.21
N ALA A 203 2.04 -15.06 -14.58
CA ALA A 203 2.30 -16.49 -14.43
C ALA A 203 1.25 -17.12 -13.51
N ASN A 204 0.88 -16.41 -12.45
CA ASN A 204 -0.13 -16.82 -11.47
C ASN A 204 -1.18 -15.73 -11.25
N LYS A 205 -2.40 -16.10 -10.85
CA LYS A 205 -3.46 -15.12 -10.50
C LYS A 205 -3.10 -14.30 -9.27
N THR A 206 -2.31 -14.86 -8.36
CA THR A 206 -1.72 -14.14 -7.22
C THR A 206 -0.91 -12.92 -7.65
N ASP A 207 -0.32 -12.92 -8.85
CA ASP A 207 0.48 -11.77 -9.32
C ASP A 207 -0.40 -10.58 -9.70
N TYR A 208 -1.69 -10.79 -9.99
CA TYR A 208 -2.67 -9.71 -10.15
C TYR A 208 -3.08 -9.09 -8.81
N VAL A 209 -2.88 -9.76 -7.67
CA VAL A 209 -3.27 -9.19 -6.39
C VAL A 209 -2.37 -8.02 -6.03
N ASN A 210 -2.98 -6.91 -5.63
CA ASN A 210 -2.28 -5.79 -5.02
C ASN A 210 -2.83 -5.57 -3.61
N THR A 211 -2.04 -5.90 -2.60
CA THR A 211 -2.47 -5.79 -1.20
C THR A 211 -2.50 -4.32 -0.73
N LEU A 212 -1.90 -3.38 -1.46
CA LEU A 212 -1.98 -1.93 -1.19
C LEU A 212 -3.32 -1.31 -1.63
N ARG A 213 -4.20 -2.04 -2.32
CA ARG A 213 -5.51 -1.49 -2.69
C ARG A 213 -6.30 -1.13 -1.44
N GLY A 214 -6.69 0.14 -1.36
CA GLY A 214 -7.45 0.73 -0.25
C GLY A 214 -6.61 1.24 0.92
N THR A 215 -5.28 1.26 0.80
CA THR A 215 -4.38 1.82 1.82
C THR A 215 -4.08 3.32 1.62
N ASN A 216 -4.43 3.92 0.48
CA ASN A 216 -4.37 5.38 0.28
C ASN A 216 -5.63 6.05 0.86
N ALA A 217 -5.75 5.98 2.17
CA ALA A 217 -6.90 6.43 2.95
C ALA A 217 -6.40 7.16 4.20
N THR A 218 -7.23 8.05 4.73
CA THR A 218 -7.03 8.76 6.01
C THR A 218 -8.12 8.36 6.98
N GLY A 219 -7.97 8.69 8.27
CA GLY A 219 -9.05 8.53 9.24
C GLY A 219 -10.36 9.24 8.83
N ASP A 220 -10.23 10.35 8.11
CA ASP A 220 -11.36 11.19 7.68
C ASP A 220 -11.96 10.76 6.33
N PHE A 221 -11.19 10.08 5.47
CA PHE A 221 -11.67 9.61 4.16
C PHE A 221 -11.18 8.19 3.83
N SER A 222 -12.16 7.28 3.75
CA SER A 222 -11.89 5.89 3.43
C SER A 222 -11.88 5.62 1.93
N ARG A 223 -10.74 5.08 1.43
CA ARG A 223 -10.67 4.30 0.18
C ARG A 223 -10.68 2.79 0.42
N GLY A 224 -11.01 2.37 1.63
CA GLY A 224 -10.98 0.98 2.09
C GLY A 224 -10.52 0.85 3.54
N LEU A 225 -9.57 1.70 3.97
CA LEU A 225 -8.92 1.62 5.29
C LEU A 225 -8.30 0.23 5.51
N ASN A 226 -7.67 -0.28 4.46
CA ASN A 226 -7.11 -1.63 4.45
C ASN A 226 -5.69 -1.65 5.02
N ILE A 227 -5.26 -2.82 5.50
CA ILE A 227 -3.84 -3.13 5.78
C ILE A 227 -3.22 -3.93 4.62
N PRO A 228 -1.98 -3.67 4.18
CA PRO A 228 -1.31 -4.45 3.13
C PRO A 228 -0.70 -5.75 3.67
N ALA A 229 -1.55 -6.62 4.20
CA ALA A 229 -1.13 -7.89 4.77
C ALA A 229 -0.56 -8.85 3.72
N THR A 230 0.40 -9.66 4.15
CA THR A 230 0.91 -10.87 3.53
C THR A 230 0.50 -12.03 4.44
N THR A 231 -0.29 -12.97 3.92
CA THR A 231 -0.90 -14.05 4.70
C THR A 231 -1.35 -15.21 3.80
N VAL A 232 -1.67 -16.34 4.40
CA VAL A 232 -2.38 -17.45 3.74
C VAL A 232 -3.90 -17.20 3.78
N PRO A 233 -4.72 -17.91 2.99
CA PRO A 233 -6.17 -17.81 3.12
C PRO A 233 -6.65 -18.09 4.54
N ASN A 234 -7.48 -17.20 5.07
CA ASN A 234 -8.00 -17.20 6.44
C ASN A 234 -6.89 -17.33 7.49
N GLY A 235 -5.69 -16.79 7.22
CA GLY A 235 -4.52 -16.94 8.06
C GLY A 235 -4.76 -16.61 9.53
N PHE A 236 -4.09 -17.35 10.42
CA PHE A 236 -4.07 -17.02 11.85
C PHE A 236 -3.38 -15.68 12.06
N ASN A 237 -2.19 -15.50 11.47
CA ASN A 237 -1.49 -14.22 11.47
C ASN A 237 -1.64 -13.47 10.15
N PHE A 238 -1.81 -12.15 10.24
CA PHE A 238 -1.45 -11.24 9.15
C PHE A 238 -0.09 -10.62 9.42
N TRP A 239 0.77 -10.61 8.41
CA TRP A 239 2.04 -9.89 8.46
C TRP A 239 1.92 -8.63 7.61
N THR A 240 1.95 -7.46 8.23
CA THR A 240 1.74 -6.19 7.52
C THR A 240 2.87 -5.20 7.84
N PRO A 241 3.35 -4.42 6.86
CA PRO A 241 4.17 -3.26 7.15
C PRO A 241 3.35 -2.20 7.88
N ALA A 242 4.07 -1.33 8.61
CA ALA A 242 3.51 -0.16 9.26
C ALA A 242 4.24 1.11 8.83
N THR A 243 3.46 2.16 8.54
CA THR A 243 3.97 3.52 8.34
C THR A 243 3.64 4.43 9.52
N ASN A 244 2.61 4.09 10.28
CA ASN A 244 2.24 4.78 11.51
C ASN A 244 2.65 3.96 12.73
N TYR A 245 3.40 4.59 13.62
CA TYR A 245 3.86 3.98 14.85
C TYR A 245 2.71 3.87 15.86
N ASN A 246 2.53 2.69 16.46
CA ASN A 246 1.52 2.45 17.51
C ASN A 246 0.10 2.97 17.15
N SER A 247 -0.38 2.62 15.97
CA SER A 247 -1.67 3.09 15.43
C SER A 247 -2.53 1.94 14.93
N ASN A 248 -3.86 2.10 15.06
CA ASN A 248 -4.84 1.27 14.37
C ASN A 248 -4.91 1.60 12.87
N LEU A 249 -4.53 2.81 12.45
CA LEU A 249 -4.28 3.09 11.03
C LEU A 249 -2.85 2.68 10.71
N VAL A 250 -2.55 1.37 10.71
CA VAL A 250 -1.17 0.85 10.70
C VAL A 250 -0.36 1.32 9.47
N TYR A 251 -1.01 1.44 8.31
CA TYR A 251 -0.37 1.77 7.05
C TYR A 251 -1.20 2.78 6.25
N GLU A 252 -0.54 3.83 5.78
CA GLU A 252 -1.06 4.80 4.81
C GLU A 252 -0.15 4.81 3.58
N TYR A 253 -0.75 4.68 2.40
CA TYR A 253 0.00 4.65 1.14
C TYR A 253 0.74 5.95 0.87
N GLN A 254 0.16 7.11 1.17
CA GLN A 254 0.82 8.34 0.77
C GLN A 254 2.17 8.48 1.50
N ASN A 255 3.27 8.46 0.78
CA ASN A 255 4.62 8.55 1.38
C ASN A 255 5.17 9.99 1.45
N ASN A 256 4.29 11.00 1.45
CA ASN A 256 4.70 12.40 1.52
C ASN A 256 4.48 12.97 2.92
N GLY A 257 5.24 14.01 3.27
CA GLY A 257 5.19 14.65 4.58
C GLY A 257 5.87 13.89 5.71
N ASP A 258 7.10 13.46 5.44
CA ASP A 258 8.04 12.89 6.42
C ASP A 258 7.62 11.51 6.98
N ARG A 259 6.62 10.86 6.37
CA ARG A 259 6.20 9.49 6.70
C ARG A 259 7.35 8.51 6.43
N LYS A 260 7.49 7.55 7.35
CA LYS A 260 8.58 6.57 7.35
C LYS A 260 8.01 5.17 7.45
N PHE A 261 8.77 4.20 6.97
CA PHE A 261 8.55 2.80 7.29
C PHE A 261 8.97 2.55 8.74
N GLN A 262 8.04 2.09 9.57
CA GLN A 262 8.29 1.83 10.98
C GLN A 262 8.82 0.40 11.17
N TYR A 263 8.01 -0.60 10.85
CA TYR A 263 8.31 -2.01 11.11
C TYR A 263 7.37 -2.93 10.32
N MET A 264 7.68 -4.23 10.33
CA MET A 264 6.68 -5.28 10.09
C MET A 264 6.00 -5.65 11.40
N THR A 265 4.70 -5.92 11.37
CA THR A 265 3.94 -6.37 12.54
C THR A 265 3.11 -7.60 12.23
N VAL A 266 2.97 -8.47 13.23
CA VAL A 266 1.80 -9.38 13.33
C VAL A 266 0.57 -8.53 13.60
N SER A 267 -0.53 -8.81 12.91
CA SER A 267 -1.82 -8.13 13.06
C SER A 267 -2.97 -9.12 12.97
N HIS A 268 -4.03 -8.80 13.69
CA HIS A 268 -5.34 -9.45 13.66
C HIS A 268 -6.45 -8.39 13.55
N GLU A 269 -6.10 -7.16 13.15
CA GLU A 269 -7.01 -6.04 13.04
C GLU A 269 -8.05 -6.31 11.95
N PRO A 270 -9.36 -6.27 12.26
CA PRO A 270 -10.40 -6.38 11.25
C PRO A 270 -10.79 -5.03 10.65
N SER A 271 -10.52 -3.93 11.37
CA SER A 271 -10.71 -2.54 10.94
C SER A 271 -10.08 -1.60 11.96
N ILE A 272 -9.72 -0.38 11.54
CA ILE A 272 -9.12 0.64 12.41
C ILE A 272 -9.99 1.00 13.64
N TRP A 273 -11.31 0.81 13.55
CA TRP A 273 -12.28 1.15 14.60
C TRP A 273 -12.36 0.10 15.71
N VAL A 274 -12.08 -1.15 15.37
CA VAL A 274 -12.05 -2.29 16.31
C VAL A 274 -10.67 -2.41 16.95
N GLY A 275 -9.64 -1.97 16.24
CA GLY A 275 -8.25 -2.07 16.64
C GLY A 275 -7.70 -3.48 16.55
N ASP A 276 -6.41 -3.56 16.89
CA ASP A 276 -5.63 -4.78 16.78
C ASP A 276 -5.56 -5.56 18.10
N ARG A 277 -4.97 -6.75 18.05
CA ARG A 277 -4.69 -7.62 19.19
C ARG A 277 -3.53 -8.55 18.85
N GLY A 278 -2.82 -9.03 19.88
CA GLY A 278 -1.75 -10.01 19.69
C GLY A 278 -0.74 -9.56 18.64
N THR A 279 -0.20 -8.35 18.78
CA THR A 279 0.75 -7.79 17.83
C THR A 279 2.19 -8.06 18.28
N TRP A 280 3.13 -8.10 17.33
CA TRP A 280 4.57 -8.19 17.60
C TRP A 280 5.33 -7.59 16.43
N GLN A 281 6.30 -6.71 16.71
CA GLN A 281 6.96 -5.87 15.71
C GLN A 281 8.44 -6.14 15.58
N PHE A 282 8.94 -6.11 14.34
CA PHE A 282 10.37 -6.16 14.04
C PHE A 282 10.75 -5.28 12.84
N MET A 283 11.99 -4.80 12.82
CA MET A 283 12.51 -3.92 11.77
C MET A 283 13.98 -4.22 11.47
N VAL A 284 14.34 -4.26 10.19
CA VAL A 284 15.75 -4.32 9.77
C VAL A 284 16.39 -2.94 9.94
N ASN A 285 17.63 -2.88 10.41
CA ASN A 285 18.31 -1.61 10.65
C ASN A 285 19.81 -1.68 10.36
N THR A 286 20.36 -0.59 9.81
CA THR A 286 21.80 -0.45 9.52
C THR A 286 22.42 0.78 10.19
N SER A 287 21.63 1.69 10.76
CA SER A 287 22.08 2.94 11.39
C SER A 287 22.55 2.78 12.84
N ILE A 288 21.99 1.85 13.60
CA ILE A 288 22.22 1.72 15.04
C ILE A 288 23.49 0.90 15.31
N ASP A 289 24.40 1.46 16.11
CA ASP A 289 25.55 0.73 16.63
C ASP A 289 25.13 -0.11 17.84
N SER A 290 24.91 -1.41 17.64
CA SER A 290 24.40 -2.33 18.66
C SER A 290 25.30 -2.45 19.89
N SER A 291 26.60 -2.12 19.77
CA SER A 291 27.52 -2.14 20.91
C SER A 291 27.23 -1.03 21.92
N LYS A 292 26.69 0.10 21.45
CA LYS A 292 26.42 1.31 22.24
C LYS A 292 25.01 1.38 22.82
N VAL A 293 24.12 0.48 22.44
CA VAL A 293 22.76 0.41 23.00
C VAL A 293 22.85 0.16 24.50
N SER A 294 22.30 1.06 25.30
CA SER A 294 22.33 0.99 26.77
C SER A 294 20.97 1.27 27.42
N SER A 295 19.98 1.60 26.58
CA SER A 295 18.62 1.94 26.96
C SER A 295 17.68 1.71 25.78
N GLY A 296 16.38 1.58 26.06
CA GLY A 296 15.36 1.46 25.01
C GLY A 296 15.29 2.66 24.05
N SER A 297 15.67 3.87 24.48
CA SER A 297 15.72 5.05 23.62
C SER A 297 16.82 5.00 22.56
N ASP A 298 17.81 4.12 22.71
CA ASP A 298 18.84 3.90 21.69
C ASP A 298 18.32 3.07 20.50
N ILE A 299 17.17 2.41 20.68
CA ILE A 299 16.53 1.52 19.70
C ILE A 299 15.03 1.81 19.51
N ASP A 300 14.59 3.02 19.86
CA ASP A 300 13.19 3.42 19.63
C ASP A 300 12.91 3.72 18.14
N HIS A 301 11.63 3.94 17.83
CA HIS A 301 11.19 4.17 16.45
C HIS A 301 11.82 5.39 15.79
N THR A 302 12.23 6.42 16.55
CA THR A 302 12.92 7.58 15.98
C THR A 302 14.33 7.21 15.48
N LYS A 303 14.90 6.10 15.96
CA LYS A 303 16.22 5.57 15.58
C LYS A 303 16.16 4.61 14.41
N TYR A 304 15.15 3.74 14.36
CA TYR A 304 15.06 2.70 13.34
C TYR A 304 14.14 3.04 12.17
N ALA A 305 13.15 3.93 12.33
CA ALA A 305 12.19 4.23 11.27
C ALA A 305 12.93 4.78 10.04
N SER A 306 12.59 4.27 8.87
CA SER A 306 13.41 4.46 7.67
C SER A 306 12.62 5.10 6.55
N ASP A 307 13.27 5.98 5.79
CA ASP A 307 12.75 6.38 4.47
C ASP A 307 12.52 5.15 3.60
N PHE A 308 11.49 5.21 2.76
CA PHE A 308 11.16 4.14 1.84
C PHE A 308 10.53 4.70 0.54
N SER A 309 10.30 3.84 -0.44
CA SER A 309 9.58 4.18 -1.68
C SER A 309 8.79 2.97 -2.17
N HIS A 310 7.58 3.21 -2.68
CA HIS A 310 6.76 2.16 -3.28
C HIS A 310 7.38 1.57 -4.56
N GLU A 311 8.29 2.30 -5.22
CA GLU A 311 9.03 1.78 -6.38
C GLU A 311 9.93 0.59 -5.99
N ASN A 312 10.32 0.51 -4.72
CA ASN A 312 11.13 -0.57 -4.15
C ASN A 312 10.29 -1.50 -3.24
N GLU A 313 8.97 -1.38 -3.25
CA GLU A 313 8.04 -2.17 -2.44
C GLU A 313 7.30 -3.18 -3.32
N THR A 314 7.25 -4.43 -2.86
CA THR A 314 6.40 -5.48 -3.43
C THR A 314 5.43 -5.94 -2.35
N ALA A 315 4.14 -5.77 -2.60
CA ALA A 315 3.08 -6.09 -1.66
C ALA A 315 2.10 -7.10 -2.28
N LYS A 316 2.28 -8.38 -1.95
CA LYS A 316 1.53 -9.53 -2.49
C LYS A 316 1.09 -10.46 -1.36
N PRO A 317 0.02 -11.26 -1.54
CA PRO A 317 -0.44 -12.19 -0.50
C PRO A 317 0.64 -13.16 0.00
N GLN A 318 1.51 -13.62 -0.91
CA GLN A 318 2.58 -14.58 -0.66
C GLN A 318 3.95 -13.95 -0.33
N LEU A 319 4.11 -12.64 -0.57
CA LEU A 319 5.38 -11.95 -0.46
C LEU A 319 5.17 -10.47 -0.16
N TYR A 320 5.73 -10.02 0.97
CA TYR A 320 6.09 -8.63 1.16
C TYR A 320 7.60 -8.48 0.94
N SER A 321 8.05 -7.47 0.19
CA SER A 321 9.47 -7.17 0.03
C SER A 321 9.70 -5.67 -0.06
N ILE A 322 10.74 -5.18 0.59
CA ILE A 322 11.12 -3.77 0.54
C ILE A 322 12.64 -3.61 0.56
N ALA A 323 13.15 -2.78 -0.34
CA ALA A 323 14.55 -2.33 -0.34
C ALA A 323 14.61 -0.86 0.07
N PHE A 324 15.50 -0.55 1.02
CA PHE A 324 15.57 0.78 1.61
C PHE A 324 16.56 1.68 0.84
N PRO A 325 16.20 2.95 0.58
CA PRO A 325 17.03 3.87 -0.15
C PRO A 325 18.30 4.23 0.63
N ASP A 326 19.31 4.70 -0.11
CA ASP A 326 20.54 5.24 0.47
C ASP A 326 20.24 6.34 1.50
N LYS A 327 21.12 6.45 2.51
CA LYS A 327 21.05 7.44 3.61
C LYS A 327 19.82 7.33 4.54
N SER A 328 18.97 6.33 4.35
CA SER A 328 17.93 5.97 5.31
C SER A 328 18.48 5.19 6.51
N ASN A 329 17.68 5.01 7.56
CA ASN A 329 18.10 4.27 8.76
C ASN A 329 18.30 2.76 8.52
N ALA A 330 17.74 2.24 7.42
CA ALA A 330 17.97 0.88 6.94
C ALA A 330 18.70 0.85 5.59
N ALA A 331 19.47 1.90 5.26
CA ALA A 331 20.18 1.99 3.98
C ALA A 331 21.07 0.77 3.72
N GLY A 332 21.06 0.30 2.47
CA GLY A 332 21.78 -0.90 2.04
C GLY A 332 21.19 -2.20 2.60
N ALA A 333 19.93 -2.18 3.06
CA ALA A 333 19.21 -3.37 3.48
C ALA A 333 17.97 -3.63 2.61
N LYS A 334 17.64 -4.92 2.47
CA LYS A 334 16.39 -5.41 1.91
C LYS A 334 15.76 -6.42 2.87
N MET A 335 14.45 -6.30 3.06
CA MET A 335 13.65 -7.21 3.88
C MET A 335 12.60 -7.86 2.99
N SER A 336 12.48 -9.20 3.05
CA SER A 336 11.45 -9.95 2.32
C SER A 336 10.80 -10.97 3.25
N LEU A 337 9.47 -11.03 3.30
CA LEU A 337 8.69 -11.90 4.18
C LEU A 337 7.73 -12.76 3.37
N THR A 338 7.65 -14.04 3.72
CA THR A 338 6.63 -14.96 3.22
C THR A 338 5.94 -15.71 4.38
N PRO A 339 4.60 -15.85 4.38
CA PRO A 339 3.86 -16.29 5.54
C PRO A 339 3.55 -17.80 5.50
N SER A 340 3.30 -18.37 6.67
CA SER A 340 2.55 -19.62 6.88
C SER A 340 1.24 -19.30 7.62
N MET A 341 0.51 -20.32 8.11
CA MET A 341 -0.71 -20.11 8.89
C MET A 341 -0.42 -19.36 10.19
N HIS A 342 0.50 -19.88 11.01
CA HIS A 342 0.84 -19.36 12.34
C HIS A 342 2.19 -18.66 12.39
N GLY A 343 2.83 -18.44 11.24
CA GLY A 343 4.21 -17.96 11.22
C GLY A 343 4.62 -17.28 9.91
N ALA A 344 5.92 -17.02 9.78
CA ALA A 344 6.54 -16.50 8.58
C ALA A 344 8.05 -16.79 8.56
N ILE A 345 8.62 -16.69 7.36
CA ILE A 345 10.06 -16.57 7.15
C ILE A 345 10.35 -15.18 6.59
N THR A 346 11.23 -14.44 7.27
CA THR A 346 11.77 -13.16 6.81
C THR A 346 13.23 -13.32 6.43
N ARG A 347 13.60 -12.89 5.23
CA ARG A 347 14.99 -12.71 4.80
C ARG A 347 15.40 -11.26 4.94
N PHE A 348 16.54 -11.05 5.59
CA PHE A 348 17.25 -9.77 5.66
C PHE A 348 18.51 -9.90 4.83
N GLN A 349 18.66 -9.00 3.86
CA GLN A 349 19.83 -8.92 2.99
C GLN A 349 20.49 -7.58 3.22
N PHE A 350 21.79 -7.60 3.51
CA PHE A 350 22.60 -6.43 3.77
C PHE A 350 23.70 -6.31 2.72
N ASP A 351 23.91 -5.11 2.21
CA ASP A 351 25.04 -4.81 1.34
C ASP A 351 26.37 -5.02 2.08
N ASN A 352 27.44 -5.31 1.33
CA ASN A 352 28.77 -5.56 1.89
C ASN A 352 29.30 -4.37 2.73
N ASN A 353 28.88 -3.16 2.41
CA ASN A 353 29.27 -1.92 3.09
C ASN A 353 28.24 -1.47 4.15
N ALA A 354 27.21 -2.27 4.44
CA ALA A 354 26.25 -1.97 5.50
C ALA A 354 26.99 -1.83 6.83
N LYS A 355 26.80 -0.68 7.48
CA LYS A 355 27.57 -0.29 8.68
C LYS A 355 27.28 -1.20 9.87
N ASN A 356 26.01 -1.55 10.03
CA ASN A 356 25.53 -2.52 11.01
C ASN A 356 24.51 -3.44 10.31
N LYS A 357 24.34 -4.66 10.81
CA LYS A 357 23.44 -5.66 10.23
C LYS A 357 22.49 -6.13 11.32
N ASN A 358 21.50 -5.30 11.61
CA ASN A 358 20.67 -5.48 12.79
C ASN A 358 19.25 -5.87 12.45
N VAL A 359 18.62 -6.57 13.39
CA VAL A 359 17.17 -6.70 13.49
C VAL A 359 16.75 -6.17 14.85
N VAL A 360 15.86 -5.17 14.86
CA VAL A 360 15.28 -4.54 16.05
C VAL A 360 13.91 -5.14 16.30
N PHE A 361 13.63 -5.47 17.56
CA PHE A 361 12.31 -5.87 18.07
C PHE A 361 11.82 -4.76 18.98
N ASP A 362 10.57 -4.34 18.83
CA ASP A 362 10.06 -3.18 19.58
C ASP A 362 8.89 -3.53 20.50
N SER A 363 7.97 -4.39 20.03
CA SER A 363 6.73 -4.68 20.77
C SER A 363 5.97 -3.38 21.16
N SER A 364 5.94 -2.39 20.27
CA SER A 364 5.54 -0.99 20.55
C SER A 364 4.12 -0.83 21.08
N ARG A 365 3.23 -1.78 20.77
CA ARG A 365 1.80 -1.74 21.11
C ARG A 365 1.44 -2.46 22.41
N ALA A 366 2.40 -3.13 23.03
CA ALA A 366 2.12 -4.07 24.11
C ALA A 366 3.21 -4.05 25.17
N ASP A 367 2.86 -4.37 26.41
CA ASP A 367 3.87 -4.84 27.36
C ASP A 367 4.24 -6.29 27.07
N GLY A 368 5.39 -6.74 27.57
CA GLY A 368 5.89 -8.05 27.17
C GLY A 368 7.17 -8.45 27.85
N ASN A 369 7.65 -9.63 27.45
CA ASN A 369 8.98 -10.11 27.76
C ASN A 369 9.64 -10.58 26.46
N LEU A 370 10.95 -10.40 26.34
CA LEU A 370 11.77 -10.85 25.23
C LEU A 370 13.03 -11.52 25.80
N GLU A 371 13.30 -12.72 25.33
CA GLU A 371 14.48 -13.49 25.72
C GLU A 371 15.19 -14.00 24.47
N PHE A 372 16.52 -13.80 24.44
CA PHE A 372 17.41 -14.32 23.41
C PHE A 372 18.18 -15.53 23.94
N ASP A 373 18.27 -16.58 23.13
CA ASP A 373 19.08 -17.78 23.39
C ASP A 373 20.14 -17.93 22.31
N ALA A 374 21.33 -17.43 22.63
CA ALA A 374 22.47 -17.40 21.71
C ALA A 374 23.01 -18.81 21.39
N THR A 375 22.71 -19.80 22.22
CA THR A 375 23.16 -21.19 22.01
C THR A 375 22.42 -21.80 20.83
N ASN A 376 21.12 -21.50 20.71
CA ASN A 376 20.23 -22.05 19.69
C ASN A 376 19.91 -21.06 18.56
N ASN A 377 20.51 -19.87 18.58
CA ASN A 377 20.17 -18.74 17.69
C ASN A 377 18.66 -18.45 17.69
N SER A 378 18.03 -18.56 18.85
CA SER A 378 16.58 -18.45 18.98
C SER A 378 16.16 -17.34 19.92
N PHE A 379 14.88 -17.00 19.89
CA PHE A 379 14.29 -16.08 20.84
C PHE A 379 12.85 -16.50 21.16
N SER A 380 12.37 -16.05 22.31
CA SER A 380 10.97 -16.13 22.68
C SER A 380 10.48 -14.77 23.14
N ALA A 381 9.24 -14.44 22.81
CA ALA A 381 8.60 -13.23 23.33
C ALA A 381 7.17 -13.50 23.78
N ILE A 382 6.70 -12.65 24.69
CA ILE A 382 5.30 -12.56 25.10
C ILE A 382 4.85 -11.14 24.82
N THR A 383 3.73 -10.97 24.13
CA THR A 383 3.11 -9.65 23.92
C THR A 383 1.72 -9.62 24.55
N LYS A 384 1.48 -8.65 25.43
CA LYS A 384 0.25 -8.46 26.19
C LYS A 384 -0.64 -7.39 25.55
N ASP A 385 -0.82 -7.48 24.24
CA ASP A 385 -1.77 -6.67 23.48
C ASP A 385 -3.18 -7.27 23.61
N GLY A 386 -3.72 -7.15 24.82
CA GLY A 386 -4.94 -7.79 25.23
C GLY A 386 -6.18 -6.99 24.85
N ASN A 387 -6.67 -7.21 23.63
CA ASN A 387 -7.92 -6.62 23.14
C ASN A 387 -8.83 -7.67 22.52
N ASN A 388 -10.12 -7.34 22.40
CA ASN A 388 -11.11 -8.17 21.70
C ASN A 388 -11.20 -9.63 22.22
N GLY A 389 -11.03 -9.82 23.53
CA GLY A 389 -11.13 -11.12 24.20
C GLY A 389 -9.84 -11.95 24.21
N MET A 390 -8.73 -11.43 23.68
CA MET A 390 -7.40 -12.05 23.82
C MET A 390 -6.64 -11.41 24.98
N HIS A 391 -5.77 -12.20 25.62
CA HIS A 391 -4.95 -11.73 26.76
C HIS A 391 -3.50 -11.48 26.37
N GLN A 392 -2.85 -12.46 25.74
CA GLN A 392 -1.46 -12.35 25.33
C GLN A 392 -1.16 -13.31 24.18
N MET A 393 -0.14 -12.99 23.40
CA MET A 393 0.42 -13.83 22.35
C MET A 393 1.83 -14.27 22.72
N TYR A 394 2.15 -15.52 22.42
CA TYR A 394 3.48 -16.09 22.56
C TYR A 394 4.14 -16.15 21.20
N VAL A 395 5.42 -15.81 21.14
CA VAL A 395 6.23 -15.79 19.92
C VAL A 395 7.45 -16.67 20.15
N TYR A 396 7.76 -17.52 19.18
CA TYR A 396 9.00 -18.27 19.12
C TYR A 396 9.65 -18.06 17.75
N GLY A 397 10.94 -17.79 17.74
CA GLY A 397 11.66 -17.61 16.49
C GLY A 397 13.12 -18.05 16.54
N THR A 398 13.69 -18.24 15.35
CA THR A 398 15.07 -18.68 15.14
C THR A 398 15.71 -17.89 14.01
N PHE A 399 17.02 -17.70 14.09
CA PHE A 399 17.86 -17.22 13.00
C PHE A 399 18.69 -18.36 12.43
N ASP A 400 18.87 -18.38 11.11
CA ASP A 400 19.77 -19.34 10.43
C ASP A 400 21.26 -19.01 10.63
N LYS A 401 21.56 -17.80 11.11
CA LYS A 401 22.90 -17.30 11.42
C LYS A 401 23.05 -16.95 12.90
N PRO A 402 24.23 -17.14 13.50
CA PRO A 402 24.49 -16.72 14.86
C PRO A 402 24.62 -15.19 14.96
N TYR A 403 23.80 -14.59 15.80
CA TYR A 403 23.99 -13.18 16.17
C TYR A 403 25.20 -13.02 17.09
N GLN A 404 25.96 -11.94 16.87
CA GLN A 404 27.17 -11.62 17.63
C GLN A 404 26.87 -10.75 18.84
N VAL A 405 25.81 -9.95 18.75
CA VAL A 405 25.33 -9.08 19.81
C VAL A 405 23.83 -9.33 19.95
N SER A 406 23.36 -9.45 21.18
CA SER A 406 21.94 -9.42 21.54
C SER A 406 21.78 -8.55 22.78
N LYS A 407 20.89 -7.56 22.74
CA LYS A 407 20.50 -6.76 23.91
C LYS A 407 18.99 -6.73 24.04
N VAL A 408 18.50 -6.75 25.29
CA VAL A 408 17.10 -6.57 25.63
C VAL A 408 17.00 -5.35 26.53
N GLU A 409 16.11 -4.44 26.18
CA GLU A 409 15.86 -3.20 26.91
C GLU A 409 14.37 -3.11 27.27
N ASN A 410 14.07 -2.56 28.44
CA ASN A 410 12.70 -2.40 28.94
C ASN A 410 11.86 -3.70 28.89
N SER A 411 12.51 -4.86 29.07
CA SER A 411 11.95 -6.22 28.99
C SER A 411 11.36 -6.65 27.64
N LYS A 412 11.08 -5.75 26.69
CA LYS A 412 10.35 -6.08 25.45
C LYS A 412 11.01 -5.61 24.16
N GLN A 413 11.86 -4.59 24.24
CA GLN A 413 12.61 -4.10 23.10
C GLN A 413 13.91 -4.88 23.01
N GLY A 414 14.40 -5.12 21.81
CA GLY A 414 15.66 -5.83 21.64
C GLY A 414 16.32 -5.55 20.31
N ILE A 415 17.60 -5.84 20.26
CA ILE A 415 18.40 -5.74 19.04
C ILE A 415 19.34 -6.92 18.96
N VAL A 416 19.38 -7.55 17.78
CA VAL A 416 20.39 -8.55 17.42
C VAL A 416 21.21 -8.05 16.24
N SER A 417 22.50 -8.38 16.23
CA SER A 417 23.44 -7.97 15.17
C SER A 417 24.21 -9.16 14.59
N PHE A 418 24.43 -9.15 13.27
CA PHE A 418 25.02 -10.26 12.52
C PHE A 418 26.32 -9.86 11.81
N LYS A 419 27.15 -10.86 11.50
CA LYS A 419 28.29 -10.71 10.58
C LYS A 419 27.89 -10.99 9.14
N ASP A 420 26.96 -11.93 8.93
CA ASP A 420 26.47 -12.36 7.63
C ASP A 420 25.63 -11.29 6.92
N ASN A 421 25.68 -11.29 5.59
CA ASN A 421 24.87 -10.40 4.74
C ASN A 421 23.46 -10.93 4.51
N ASP A 422 23.28 -12.25 4.47
CA ASP A 422 21.98 -12.89 4.27
C ASP A 422 21.62 -13.65 5.54
N VAL A 423 20.56 -13.20 6.20
CA VAL A 423 20.04 -13.76 7.45
C VAL A 423 18.55 -14.06 7.27
N SER A 424 18.13 -15.26 7.62
CA SER A 424 16.74 -15.67 7.65
C SER A 424 16.25 -15.79 9.09
N MET A 425 15.18 -15.08 9.42
CA MET A 425 14.42 -15.25 10.64
C MET A 425 13.16 -16.05 10.36
N LYS A 426 12.93 -17.10 11.14
CA LYS A 426 11.68 -17.88 11.12
C LYS A 426 10.95 -17.60 12.42
N VAL A 427 9.65 -17.29 12.37
CA VAL A 427 8.85 -16.94 13.54
C VAL A 427 7.50 -17.61 13.48
N ALA A 428 7.05 -18.20 14.57
CA ALA A 428 5.67 -18.65 14.75
C ALA A 428 5.08 -18.08 16.05
N THR A 429 3.76 -17.97 16.08
CA THR A 429 3.01 -17.44 17.22
C THR A 429 1.98 -18.44 17.75
N SER A 430 1.47 -18.17 18.94
CA SER A 430 0.38 -18.91 19.57
C SER A 430 -0.37 -18.02 20.56
N PHE A 431 -1.68 -18.22 20.70
CA PHE A 431 -2.45 -17.65 21.81
C PHE A 431 -2.55 -18.59 23.03
N VAL A 432 -1.98 -19.81 22.92
CA VAL A 432 -2.07 -20.84 23.96
C VAL A 432 -0.87 -20.83 24.91
N SER A 433 0.35 -20.97 24.38
CA SER A 433 1.57 -21.03 25.21
C SER A 433 2.85 -20.88 24.39
N ALA A 434 3.98 -20.61 25.06
CA ALA A 434 5.31 -20.64 24.45
C ALA A 434 5.64 -22.00 23.82
N LYS A 435 5.29 -23.11 24.49
CA LYS A 435 5.45 -24.47 23.94
C LYS A 435 4.62 -24.69 22.68
N GLN A 436 3.42 -24.11 22.63
CA GLN A 436 2.58 -24.18 21.44
C GLN A 436 3.12 -23.33 20.29
N ALA A 437 3.67 -22.13 20.57
CA ALA A 437 4.34 -21.33 19.54
C ALA A 437 5.54 -22.07 18.94
N GLN A 438 6.36 -22.73 19.77
CA GLN A 438 7.44 -23.61 19.31
C GLN A 438 6.89 -24.79 18.50
N LYS A 439 5.76 -25.38 18.89
CA LYS A 439 5.13 -26.47 18.13
C LYS A 439 4.65 -26.02 16.75
N ASN A 440 4.04 -24.84 16.65
CA ASN A 440 3.62 -24.25 15.38
C ASN A 440 4.86 -24.01 14.48
N TYR A 441 5.97 -23.53 15.05
CA TYR A 441 7.25 -23.42 14.34
C TYR A 441 7.75 -24.78 13.82
N GLU A 442 7.75 -25.83 14.63
CA GLU A 442 8.20 -27.18 14.22
C GLU A 442 7.37 -27.73 13.05
N LEU A 443 6.05 -27.53 13.10
CA LEU A 443 5.11 -28.04 12.10
C LEU A 443 5.20 -27.29 10.78
N GLU A 444 5.36 -25.96 10.83
CA GLU A 444 5.19 -25.12 9.66
C GLU A 444 6.51 -24.60 9.08
N LEU A 445 7.55 -24.41 9.90
CA LEU A 445 8.72 -23.62 9.51
C LEU A 445 10.07 -24.34 9.64
N ALA A 446 10.24 -25.26 10.59
CA ALA A 446 11.52 -25.91 10.88
C ALA A 446 12.20 -26.47 9.61
N ASN A 447 11.46 -27.22 8.80
CA ASN A 447 11.95 -27.86 7.58
C ASN A 447 11.69 -27.05 6.29
N GLN A 448 11.14 -25.84 6.39
CA GLN A 448 10.89 -24.97 5.24
C GLN A 448 12.07 -24.05 4.96
N ASN A 449 12.22 -23.67 3.69
CA ASN A 449 13.00 -22.49 3.31
C ASN A 449 12.06 -21.44 2.71
N PHE A 450 12.56 -20.21 2.55
CA PHE A 450 11.75 -19.11 2.07
C PHE A 450 11.09 -19.38 0.70
N ASN A 451 11.82 -19.96 -0.25
CA ASN A 451 11.29 -20.18 -1.59
C ASN A 451 10.20 -21.26 -1.59
N SER A 452 10.40 -22.34 -0.84
CA SER A 452 9.40 -23.41 -0.71
C SER A 452 8.13 -22.90 -0.01
N LEU A 453 8.28 -22.10 1.06
CA LEU A 453 7.13 -21.51 1.76
C LEU A 453 6.38 -20.51 0.87
N GLN A 454 7.08 -19.66 0.12
CA GLN A 454 6.46 -18.74 -0.83
C GLN A 454 5.66 -19.49 -1.91
N GLN A 455 6.22 -20.57 -2.46
CA GLN A 455 5.53 -21.41 -3.46
C GLN A 455 4.32 -22.11 -2.86
N GLN A 456 4.41 -22.58 -1.61
CA GLN A 456 3.28 -23.17 -0.90
C GLN A 456 2.15 -22.14 -0.75
N THR A 457 2.45 -20.96 -0.21
CA THR A 457 1.46 -19.88 -0.03
C THR A 457 0.86 -19.42 -1.35
N THR A 458 1.67 -19.36 -2.42
CA THR A 458 1.17 -19.09 -3.78
C THR A 458 0.14 -20.15 -4.20
N SER A 459 0.46 -21.43 -4.00
CA SER A 459 -0.41 -22.55 -4.37
C SER A 459 -1.73 -22.56 -3.59
N GLU A 460 -1.69 -22.20 -2.31
CA GLU A 460 -2.89 -22.07 -1.46
C GLU A 460 -3.83 -20.97 -1.98
N TRP A 461 -3.29 -19.82 -2.36
CA TRP A 461 -4.08 -18.74 -2.96
C TRP A 461 -4.58 -19.09 -4.36
N GLU A 462 -3.74 -19.69 -5.20
CA GLU A 462 -4.14 -20.15 -6.54
C GLU A 462 -5.31 -21.12 -6.46
N LYS A 463 -5.35 -22.03 -5.48
CA LYS A 463 -6.49 -22.94 -5.28
C LYS A 463 -7.81 -22.19 -5.10
N ILE A 464 -7.80 -21.03 -4.45
CA ILE A 464 -8.99 -20.19 -4.25
C ILE A 464 -9.28 -19.36 -5.51
N MET A 465 -8.27 -18.70 -6.06
CA MET A 465 -8.42 -17.84 -7.23
C MET A 465 -8.79 -18.62 -8.50
N ASN A 466 -8.45 -19.90 -8.58
CA ASN A 466 -8.83 -20.78 -9.68
C ASN A 466 -10.32 -21.12 -9.74
N LYS A 467 -11.07 -20.85 -8.67
CA LYS A 467 -12.53 -21.03 -8.63
C LYS A 467 -13.29 -20.01 -9.46
N VAL A 468 -12.66 -18.87 -9.79
CA VAL A 468 -13.24 -17.82 -10.65
C VAL A 468 -12.31 -17.55 -11.83
N GLN A 469 -12.85 -17.70 -13.04
CA GLN A 469 -12.14 -17.47 -14.29
C GLN A 469 -12.98 -16.56 -15.18
N VAL A 470 -12.38 -15.48 -15.67
CA VAL A 470 -13.05 -14.49 -16.51
C VAL A 470 -12.33 -14.40 -17.86
N LYS A 471 -13.08 -14.28 -18.94
CA LYS A 471 -12.55 -14.08 -20.29
C LYS A 471 -12.72 -12.61 -20.70
N GLY A 472 -11.77 -12.08 -21.45
CA GLY A 472 -11.84 -10.71 -21.98
C GLY A 472 -11.66 -9.59 -20.96
N ALA A 473 -11.27 -9.89 -19.73
CA ALA A 473 -11.01 -8.88 -18.71
C ALA A 473 -9.68 -8.15 -18.98
N THR A 474 -9.65 -6.84 -18.76
CA THR A 474 -8.43 -6.04 -18.80
C THR A 474 -7.53 -6.36 -17.60
N HIS A 475 -6.25 -5.99 -17.66
CA HIS A 475 -5.33 -6.14 -16.53
C HIS A 475 -5.88 -5.53 -15.23
N ASN A 476 -6.40 -4.30 -15.28
CA ASN A 476 -6.97 -3.61 -14.11
C ASN A 476 -8.22 -4.31 -13.56
N GLN A 477 -9.04 -4.90 -14.43
CA GLN A 477 -10.19 -5.71 -14.01
C GLN A 477 -9.74 -6.99 -13.31
N LEU A 478 -8.70 -7.67 -13.81
CA LEU A 478 -8.11 -8.85 -13.15
C LEU A 478 -7.48 -8.49 -11.80
N VAL A 479 -6.74 -7.37 -11.73
CA VAL A 479 -6.20 -6.83 -10.47
C VAL A 479 -7.34 -6.57 -9.47
N THR A 480 -8.42 -5.93 -9.92
CA THR A 480 -9.58 -5.64 -9.07
C THR A 480 -10.24 -6.92 -8.59
N LEU A 481 -10.51 -7.86 -9.50
CA LEU A 481 -11.16 -9.14 -9.17
C LEU A 481 -10.34 -9.93 -8.15
N TYR A 482 -9.07 -10.21 -8.44
CA TYR A 482 -8.26 -11.08 -7.59
C TYR A 482 -7.85 -10.40 -6.28
N SER A 483 -7.68 -9.07 -6.26
CA SER A 483 -7.47 -8.34 -4.99
C SER A 483 -8.71 -8.37 -4.10
N ASN A 484 -9.92 -8.29 -4.68
CA ASN A 484 -11.16 -8.42 -3.91
C ASN A 484 -11.37 -9.86 -3.42
N MET A 485 -11.02 -10.87 -4.22
CA MET A 485 -11.01 -12.27 -3.78
C MET A 485 -10.03 -12.47 -2.62
N TYR A 486 -8.82 -11.93 -2.71
CA TYR A 486 -7.86 -11.94 -1.61
C TYR A 486 -8.48 -11.39 -0.31
N ARG A 487 -9.07 -10.19 -0.37
CA ARG A 487 -9.72 -9.55 0.79
C ARG A 487 -10.87 -10.38 1.37
N LEU A 488 -11.68 -10.99 0.50
CA LEU A 488 -12.80 -11.85 0.91
C LEU A 488 -12.34 -13.06 1.73
N TYR A 489 -11.16 -13.60 1.41
CA TYR A 489 -10.61 -14.79 2.07
C TYR A 489 -9.54 -14.47 3.11
N MET A 490 -9.31 -13.21 3.47
CA MET A 490 -8.52 -12.88 4.66
C MET A 490 -9.31 -13.18 5.94
N TYR A 491 -10.62 -12.91 5.93
CA TYR A 491 -11.48 -12.99 7.10
C TYR A 491 -12.56 -14.07 6.96
N PRO A 492 -13.03 -14.67 8.06
CA PRO A 492 -12.49 -14.53 9.43
C PRO A 492 -11.09 -15.16 9.54
N ASN A 493 -10.26 -14.65 10.45
CA ASN A 493 -9.00 -15.31 10.81
C ASN A 493 -9.30 -16.70 11.40
N PHE A 494 -8.49 -17.69 11.03
CA PHE A 494 -8.46 -19.00 11.67
C PHE A 494 -7.77 -18.86 13.04
N TYR A 495 -8.42 -19.26 14.14
CA TYR A 495 -7.80 -19.30 15.47
C TYR A 495 -7.50 -20.72 15.94
N GLY A 496 -7.49 -21.69 15.02
CA GLY A 496 -7.27 -23.07 15.39
C GLY A 496 -5.80 -23.40 15.57
N GLU A 497 -5.43 -24.03 16.68
CA GLU A 497 -4.06 -24.51 16.90
C GLU A 497 -4.07 -26.02 17.17
N THR A 498 -3.05 -26.75 16.70
CA THR A 498 -2.91 -28.19 16.97
C THR A 498 -2.24 -28.38 18.33
N PRO A 499 -2.92 -28.89 19.37
CA PRO A 499 -2.40 -28.86 20.74
C PRO A 499 -1.09 -29.64 20.90
N ALA A 500 -0.20 -29.08 21.71
CA ALA A 500 1.11 -29.68 22.03
C ALA A 500 1.04 -31.01 22.80
N GLN A 501 -0.12 -31.43 23.33
CA GLN A 501 -0.27 -32.64 24.15
C GLN A 501 -1.27 -33.68 23.63
N THR A 502 -2.21 -33.30 22.75
CA THR A 502 -3.21 -34.21 22.17
C THR A 502 -3.46 -33.76 20.73
N GLY A 503 -3.40 -34.65 19.75
CA GLY A 503 -3.54 -34.31 18.33
C GLY A 503 -4.93 -33.82 17.88
N SER A 504 -5.71 -33.19 18.78
CA SER A 504 -7.08 -32.74 18.56
C SER A 504 -7.11 -31.23 18.29
N ILE A 505 -7.43 -30.80 17.07
CA ILE A 505 -7.49 -29.37 16.72
C ILE A 505 -8.52 -28.63 17.60
N VAL A 506 -8.11 -27.57 18.31
CA VAL A 506 -9.05 -26.66 19.00
C VAL A 506 -9.41 -25.54 18.02
N ILE A 507 -10.60 -25.58 17.42
CA ILE A 507 -11.07 -24.54 16.49
C ILE A 507 -11.89 -23.51 17.27
N HIS A 508 -11.36 -22.29 17.41
CA HIS A 508 -12.20 -21.12 17.67
C HIS A 508 -12.38 -20.34 16.37
N THR A 509 -13.62 -20.02 16.00
CA THR A 509 -13.89 -19.01 14.97
C THR A 509 -14.39 -17.76 15.68
N ALA A 510 -13.53 -16.74 15.80
CA ALA A 510 -13.96 -15.44 16.32
C ALA A 510 -14.75 -14.72 15.21
N ALA A 511 -16.07 -14.93 15.18
CA ALA A 511 -16.99 -14.13 14.38
C ALA A 511 -17.37 -12.85 15.15
N LEU A 512 -16.42 -11.92 15.30
CA LEU A 512 -16.80 -10.51 15.42
C LEU A 512 -17.21 -10.10 14.00
N TRP A 513 -18.38 -9.48 13.84
CA TRP A 513 -19.10 -9.22 12.57
C TRP A 513 -20.14 -10.27 12.15
N LYS A 514 -21.19 -10.42 12.98
CA LYS A 514 -22.37 -11.23 12.61
C LYS A 514 -23.41 -10.53 11.73
N ASN A 515 -23.39 -9.20 11.53
CA ASN A 515 -24.58 -8.53 10.97
C ASN A 515 -24.43 -7.77 9.63
N LEU A 516 -23.25 -7.30 9.20
CA LEU A 516 -23.17 -6.46 7.99
C LEU A 516 -22.62 -7.14 6.71
N LEU A 517 -21.59 -7.99 6.83
CA LEU A 517 -21.01 -8.71 5.68
C LEU A 517 -21.76 -10.01 5.31
N LEU A 518 -22.75 -10.39 6.12
CA LEU A 518 -23.29 -11.74 6.15
C LEU A 518 -24.08 -12.17 4.90
N LYS A 519 -24.62 -11.24 4.09
CA LYS A 519 -25.44 -11.63 2.93
C LYS A 519 -24.60 -12.01 1.70
N ALA A 520 -23.62 -11.18 1.34
CA ALA A 520 -22.76 -11.41 0.17
C ALA A 520 -21.60 -12.38 0.47
N VAL A 521 -20.98 -12.27 1.65
CA VAL A 521 -19.84 -13.11 2.03
C VAL A 521 -20.29 -14.55 2.29
N LYS A 522 -21.41 -14.78 2.99
CA LYS A 522 -21.92 -16.15 3.16
C LYS A 522 -22.41 -16.76 1.85
N CYS A 523 -23.12 -16.03 0.99
CA CYS A 523 -23.53 -16.58 -0.31
C CYS A 523 -22.32 -16.97 -1.15
N THR A 524 -21.31 -16.10 -1.21
CA THR A 524 -20.08 -16.37 -1.98
C THR A 524 -19.28 -17.52 -1.37
N LEU A 525 -19.07 -17.55 -0.04
CA LEU A 525 -18.39 -18.66 0.63
C LEU A 525 -19.13 -19.98 0.44
N THR A 526 -20.47 -19.99 0.52
CA THR A 526 -21.27 -21.22 0.34
C THR A 526 -21.21 -21.72 -1.11
N MET A 527 -21.31 -20.81 -2.09
CA MET A 527 -21.20 -21.19 -3.51
C MET A 527 -19.79 -21.62 -3.92
N VAL A 528 -18.75 -21.07 -3.30
CA VAL A 528 -17.35 -21.25 -3.73
C VAL A 528 -16.59 -22.28 -2.90
N SER A 529 -16.99 -22.56 -1.65
CA SER A 529 -16.35 -23.59 -0.82
C SER A 529 -16.92 -24.99 -1.04
N GLY A 530 -18.15 -25.13 -1.55
CA GLY A 530 -18.83 -26.42 -1.68
C GLY A 530 -19.13 -27.10 -0.33
N ILE A 531 -18.91 -26.41 0.79
CA ILE A 531 -19.18 -26.91 2.14
C ILE A 531 -20.50 -26.28 2.60
N PRO A 532 -21.55 -27.06 2.89
CA PRO A 532 -22.74 -26.54 3.57
C PRO A 532 -22.32 -26.04 4.95
N THR A 533 -22.48 -24.74 5.23
CA THR A 533 -22.42 -24.28 6.62
C THR A 533 -23.69 -24.77 7.31
N GLU A 534 -23.63 -25.92 7.99
CA GLU A 534 -24.75 -26.44 8.78
C GLU A 534 -25.11 -25.48 9.91
N GLN A 535 -26.42 -25.17 9.98
CA GLN A 535 -27.03 -24.46 11.08
C GLN A 535 -27.23 -25.43 12.25
N HIS A 536 -26.58 -25.17 13.38
CA HIS A 536 -27.10 -25.62 14.67
C HIS A 536 -27.49 -24.41 15.51
N GLY A 537 -28.64 -23.84 15.16
CA GLY A 537 -29.51 -23.16 16.10
C GLY A 537 -30.53 -24.15 16.66
N ARG A 538 -30.24 -24.73 17.83
CA ARG A 538 -31.28 -25.15 18.78
C ARG A 538 -30.84 -24.74 20.18
N PRO A 539 -31.73 -24.17 21.00
CA PRO A 539 -31.42 -23.79 22.36
C PRO A 539 -31.19 -25.06 23.19
N ILE A 540 -30.03 -25.16 23.85
CA ILE A 540 -29.81 -26.17 24.88
C ILE A 540 -30.55 -25.67 26.13
N PRO A 541 -31.46 -26.46 26.74
CA PRO A 541 -32.13 -26.08 27.97
C PRO A 541 -31.12 -25.88 29.10
N SER A 542 -31.33 -24.84 29.89
CA SER A 542 -30.65 -24.58 31.14
C SER A 542 -30.85 -25.74 32.13
N SER A 543 -29.92 -26.70 32.18
CA SER A 543 -29.60 -27.50 33.37
C SER A 543 -28.31 -28.28 33.13
N HIS A 544 -27.46 -28.38 34.16
CA HIS A 544 -26.12 -28.99 34.19
C HIS A 544 -24.94 -28.13 33.67
N LEU A 545 -24.78 -26.94 34.26
CA LEU A 545 -23.45 -26.38 34.52
C LEU A 545 -22.81 -27.15 35.68
N ILE A 546 -21.93 -28.11 35.38
CA ILE A 546 -20.95 -28.58 36.36
C ILE A 546 -19.82 -27.55 36.39
N LYS A 547 -19.80 -26.75 37.45
CA LYS A 547 -18.65 -25.95 37.89
C LYS A 547 -17.42 -26.85 38.06
N LYS A 548 -16.31 -26.47 37.42
CA LYS A 548 -14.92 -26.65 37.88
C LYS A 548 -14.11 -25.55 37.18
N GLN A 549 -13.97 -24.36 37.76
CA GLN A 549 -12.96 -23.98 38.75
C GLN A 549 -11.54 -24.35 38.29
N ILE A 550 -10.80 -23.34 37.82
CA ILE A 550 -9.34 -23.32 37.84
C ILE A 550 -8.95 -21.97 38.45
N ILE A 551 -8.37 -22.10 39.65
CA ILE A 551 -7.44 -21.15 40.28
C ILE A 551 -6.14 -21.19 39.49
#